data_AF-A0A8T6YAM3-F1
#
_entry.id   AF-A0A8T6YAM3-F1
#
_cell.length_a   1.000
_cell.length_b   1.000
_cell.length_c   1.000
_cell.angle_alpha   90.00
_cell.angle_beta   90.00
_cell.angle_gamma   90.00
#
_symmetry.space_group_name_H-M   'P 1'
#
loop_
_entity.id
_entity.type
_entity.pdbx_description
1 polymer ?
#
loop_
_entity_poly.entity_id
_entity_poly.type
_entity_poly.pdbx_seq_one_letter_code
_entity_poly.pdbx_strand_id
1 'polypeptide(L)'
;MTTTKRFWINTGIPDDSEWTERNTGTPEDPEWDEARKEVVKEFRSIISIGDNEHLVIKDEMTEEGAKDILNKLKEIYEKHGLSDFSDFVTATAQPYCPKCERNVRFSDYFCRDCGAKIIHDEQIS
;
A
#
# COMPACT_ATOMS: atom_id res chain seq x y z
N MET A 1 -17.54 -15.78 -9.70
CA MET A 1 -17.46 -14.33 -9.88
C MET A 1 -16.29 -13.85 -9.05
N THR A 2 -15.28 -13.24 -9.66
CA THR A 2 -14.20 -12.59 -8.92
C THR A 2 -14.72 -11.29 -8.34
N THR A 3 -14.71 -11.15 -7.02
CA THR A 3 -15.15 -9.93 -6.34
C THR A 3 -13.98 -8.97 -6.27
N THR A 4 -14.15 -7.77 -6.81
CA THR A 4 -13.16 -6.70 -6.67
C THR A 4 -13.38 -5.95 -5.36
N LYS A 5 -12.29 -5.53 -4.71
CA LYS A 5 -12.27 -4.68 -3.53
C LYS A 5 -11.27 -3.55 -3.74
N ARG A 6 -11.45 -2.45 -3.03
CA ARG A 6 -10.41 -1.41 -2.98
C ARG A 6 -9.29 -1.88 -2.05
N PHE A 7 -8.06 -1.90 -2.53
CA PHE A 7 -6.88 -2.24 -1.73
C PHE A 7 -6.05 -1.00 -1.44
N TRP A 8 -5.44 -0.99 -0.26
CA TRP A 8 -4.37 -0.09 0.10
C TRP A 8 -3.10 -0.92 0.28
N ILE A 9 -2.15 -0.75 -0.64
CA ILE A 9 -0.87 -1.46 -0.62
C ILE A 9 0.20 -0.48 -0.15
N ASN A 10 0.81 -0.78 0.99
CA ASN A 10 2.00 -0.08 1.46
C ASN A 10 3.20 -0.63 0.69
N THR A 11 3.93 0.24 -0.01
CA THR A 11 5.09 -0.19 -0.79
C THR A 11 6.35 -0.31 0.05
N GLY A 12 6.37 0.18 1.30
CA GLY A 12 7.57 0.26 2.13
C GLY A 12 8.57 1.36 1.71
N ILE A 13 8.35 2.02 0.57
CA ILE A 13 9.24 3.08 0.07
C ILE A 13 8.85 4.42 0.69
N PRO A 14 9.79 5.13 1.32
CA PRO A 14 9.55 6.48 1.81
C PRO A 14 9.36 7.50 0.68
N ASP A 15 8.61 8.55 0.95
CA ASP A 15 8.50 9.72 0.10
C ASP A 15 9.63 10.72 0.42
N ASP A 16 10.34 11.17 -0.60
CA ASP A 16 11.51 12.05 -0.47
C ASP A 16 11.18 13.43 0.13
N SER A 17 9.91 13.81 0.22
CA SER A 17 9.51 15.17 0.55
C SER A 17 9.86 15.60 1.99
N GLU A 18 10.02 14.66 2.94
CA GLU A 18 10.42 14.96 4.33
C GLU A 18 11.62 14.14 4.86
N TRP A 19 12.16 13.18 4.10
CA TRP A 19 13.28 12.34 4.56
C TRP A 19 14.59 13.10 4.77
N THR A 20 14.71 14.30 4.21
CA THR A 20 15.90 15.14 4.28
C THR A 20 16.14 15.77 5.66
N GLU A 21 15.19 15.71 6.61
CA GLU A 21 15.31 16.48 7.87
C GLU A 21 15.30 15.66 9.18
N ARG A 22 14.83 14.40 9.21
CA ARG A 22 14.63 13.66 10.49
C ARG A 22 15.29 12.31 10.68
N ASN A 23 15.83 11.67 9.64
CA ASN A 23 16.49 10.38 9.79
C ASN A 23 17.99 10.50 9.49
N THR A 24 18.80 9.97 10.40
CA THR A 24 20.26 9.83 10.25
C THR A 24 20.66 8.71 9.28
N GLY A 25 19.70 8.19 8.50
CA GLY A 25 19.98 7.44 7.28
C GLY A 25 20.00 8.45 6.16
N THR A 26 21.12 8.60 5.47
CA THR A 26 21.20 9.55 4.38
C THR A 26 20.40 9.05 3.17
N PRO A 27 19.89 9.95 2.30
CA PRO A 27 19.46 9.65 0.93
C PRO A 27 20.57 9.07 0.02
N GLU A 28 21.64 8.53 0.61
CA GLU A 28 22.89 8.13 -0.04
C GLU A 28 22.98 6.62 -0.28
N ASP A 29 21.87 5.88 -0.23
CA ASP A 29 21.83 4.45 -0.58
C ASP A 29 21.24 4.33 -1.99
N PRO A 30 22.08 4.26 -3.06
CA PRO A 30 21.64 4.24 -4.45
C PRO A 30 20.58 3.16 -4.73
N GLU A 31 20.63 2.07 -3.98
CA GLU A 31 19.71 0.93 -4.02
C GLU A 31 18.26 1.37 -3.78
N TRP A 32 18.03 2.28 -2.82
CA TRP A 32 16.69 2.79 -2.50
C TRP A 32 16.15 3.74 -3.58
N ASP A 33 17.01 4.61 -4.11
CA ASP A 33 16.62 5.55 -5.16
C ASP A 33 16.26 4.81 -6.46
N GLU A 34 17.05 3.78 -6.82
CA GLU A 34 16.76 2.94 -7.98
C GLU A 34 15.51 2.08 -7.80
N ALA A 35 15.31 1.47 -6.63
CA ALA A 35 14.07 0.74 -6.31
C ALA A 35 12.84 1.67 -6.37
N ARG A 36 12.96 2.88 -5.82
CA ARG A 36 11.91 3.90 -5.85
C ARG A 36 11.56 4.33 -7.27
N LYS A 37 12.56 4.66 -8.10
CA LYS A 37 12.35 5.01 -9.51
C LYS A 37 11.62 3.88 -10.25
N GLU A 38 12.00 2.64 -10.00
CA GLU A 38 11.37 1.47 -10.62
C GLU A 38 9.91 1.30 -10.18
N VAL A 39 9.62 1.41 -8.88
CA VAL A 39 8.25 1.35 -8.36
C VAL A 39 7.39 2.50 -8.90
N VAL A 40 7.89 3.73 -8.87
CA VAL A 40 7.17 4.90 -9.40
C VAL A 40 6.91 4.75 -10.90
N LYS A 41 7.86 4.17 -11.65
CA LYS A 41 7.71 3.91 -13.07
C LYS A 41 6.67 2.82 -13.34
N GLU A 42 6.73 1.69 -12.62
CA GLU A 42 5.82 0.54 -12.80
C GLU A 42 4.39 0.88 -12.41
N PHE A 43 4.20 1.59 -11.29
CA PHE A 43 2.88 1.85 -10.70
C PHE A 43 2.41 3.30 -10.85
N ARG A 44 3.00 4.07 -11.77
CA ARG A 44 2.77 5.52 -11.93
C ARG A 44 1.29 5.93 -11.95
N SER A 45 0.42 5.11 -12.52
CA SER A 45 -1.00 5.43 -12.67
C SER A 45 -1.83 5.24 -11.40
N ILE A 46 -1.33 4.48 -10.42
CA ILE A 46 -2.08 4.05 -9.24
C ILE A 46 -1.34 4.33 -7.92
N ILE A 47 -0.09 4.76 -7.99
CA ILE A 47 0.71 5.15 -6.83
C ILE A 47 0.36 6.56 -6.37
N SER A 48 0.36 6.74 -5.06
CA SER A 48 0.06 8.00 -4.36
C SER A 48 0.92 8.12 -3.12
N ILE A 49 1.02 9.32 -2.55
CA ILE A 49 1.70 9.53 -1.26
C ILE A 49 0.69 9.25 -0.15
N GLY A 50 1.06 8.37 0.79
CA GLY A 50 0.25 8.02 1.96
C GLY A 50 0.43 9.01 3.12
N ASP A 51 -0.44 8.91 4.13
CA ASP A 51 -0.43 9.81 5.29
C ASP A 51 0.83 9.67 6.17
N ASN A 52 1.54 8.54 6.04
CA ASN A 52 2.80 8.26 6.74
C ASN A 52 4.03 8.54 5.87
N GLU A 53 3.90 9.36 4.81
CA GLU A 53 5.03 9.71 3.92
C GLU A 53 5.67 8.49 3.26
N HIS A 54 4.88 7.44 3.00
CA HIS A 54 5.32 6.31 2.19
C HIS A 54 4.53 6.31 0.89
N LEU A 55 5.14 5.80 -0.17
CA LEU A 55 4.43 5.52 -1.40
C LEU A 55 3.42 4.40 -1.17
N VAL A 56 2.19 4.62 -1.61
CA VAL A 56 1.10 3.68 -1.45
C VAL A 56 0.31 3.54 -2.73
N ILE A 57 -0.10 2.32 -3.04
CA ILE A 57 -0.97 2.02 -4.18
C ILE A 57 -2.40 1.89 -3.65
N LYS A 58 -3.33 2.64 -4.24
CA LYS A 58 -4.75 2.68 -3.84
C LYS A 58 -5.62 2.47 -5.07
N ASP A 59 -6.12 1.25 -5.26
CA ASP A 59 -6.92 0.93 -6.44
C ASP A 59 -7.93 -0.20 -6.19
N GLU A 60 -8.92 -0.34 -7.07
CA GLU A 60 -9.91 -1.41 -7.06
C GLU A 60 -9.43 -2.61 -7.89
N MET A 61 -9.24 -3.75 -7.21
CA MET A 61 -8.67 -4.96 -7.80
C MET A 61 -9.19 -6.22 -7.13
N THR A 62 -8.90 -7.39 -7.70
CA THR A 62 -9.14 -8.67 -7.00
C THR A 62 -8.04 -8.93 -5.97
N GLU A 63 -8.25 -9.91 -5.09
CA GLU A 63 -7.21 -10.34 -4.16
C GLU A 63 -5.96 -10.86 -4.88
N GLU A 64 -6.15 -11.57 -6.00
CA GLU A 64 -5.05 -12.01 -6.87
C GLU A 64 -4.29 -10.83 -7.46
N GLY A 65 -5.00 -9.78 -7.92
CA GLY A 65 -4.36 -8.56 -8.41
C GLY A 65 -3.53 -7.86 -7.33
N ALA A 66 -4.02 -7.83 -6.09
CA ALA A 66 -3.24 -7.29 -4.97
C ALA A 66 -1.99 -8.13 -4.67
N LYS A 67 -2.11 -9.47 -4.70
CA LYS A 67 -0.97 -10.38 -4.54
C LYS A 67 0.06 -10.24 -5.65
N ASP A 68 -0.38 -10.04 -6.89
CA ASP A 68 0.52 -9.81 -8.02
C ASP A 68 1.33 -8.52 -7.84
N ILE A 69 0.70 -7.45 -7.33
CA ILE A 69 1.42 -6.21 -6.99
C ILE A 69 2.41 -6.44 -5.84
N LEU A 70 2.02 -7.17 -4.79
CA LEU A 70 2.94 -7.52 -3.69
C LEU A 70 4.17 -8.27 -4.21
N ASN A 71 3.95 -9.29 -5.06
CA ASN A 71 5.04 -10.08 -5.63
C ASN A 71 5.97 -9.21 -6.48
N LYS A 72 5.42 -8.33 -7.33
CA LYS A 72 6.23 -7.38 -8.11
C LYS A 72 7.06 -6.44 -7.23
N LEU A 73 6.50 -5.93 -6.14
CA LEU A 73 7.25 -5.10 -5.19
C LEU A 73 8.39 -5.89 -4.54
N LYS A 74 8.13 -7.15 -4.13
CA LYS A 74 9.16 -8.05 -3.58
C LYS A 74 10.27 -8.35 -4.61
N GLU A 75 9.92 -8.56 -5.88
CA GLU A 75 10.89 -8.74 -6.97
C GLU A 75 11.78 -7.51 -7.19
N ILE A 76 11.19 -6.30 -7.16
CA ILE A 76 11.96 -5.05 -7.26
C ILE A 76 12.93 -4.94 -6.08
N TYR A 77 12.47 -5.27 -4.86
CA TYR A 77 13.30 -5.21 -3.66
C TYR A 77 14.45 -6.21 -3.72
N GLU A 78 14.19 -7.45 -4.10
CA GLU A 78 15.22 -8.48 -4.26
C GLU A 78 16.26 -8.06 -5.30
N LYS A 79 15.81 -7.51 -6.43
CA LYS A 79 16.69 -7.00 -7.51
C LYS A 79 17.64 -5.91 -7.04
N HIS A 80 17.22 -5.05 -6.11
CA HIS A 80 18.03 -3.95 -5.56
C HIS A 80 18.68 -4.30 -4.21
N GLY A 81 18.68 -5.58 -3.79
CA GLY A 81 19.33 -6.01 -2.55
C GLY A 81 18.61 -5.58 -1.27
N LEU A 82 17.33 -5.23 -1.36
CA LEU A 82 16.46 -4.76 -0.27
C LEU A 82 15.51 -5.85 0.23
N SER A 83 15.88 -7.14 0.13
CA SER A 83 15.03 -8.28 0.50
C SER A 83 14.53 -8.19 1.94
N ASP A 84 15.34 -7.66 2.86
CA ASP A 84 15.00 -7.49 4.27
C ASP A 84 13.86 -6.49 4.49
N PHE A 85 13.55 -5.66 3.50
CA PHE A 85 12.48 -4.68 3.55
C PHE A 85 11.17 -5.18 2.92
N SER A 86 11.18 -6.37 2.33
CA SER A 86 9.99 -6.98 1.72
C SER A 86 8.87 -7.24 2.73
N ASP A 87 9.21 -7.40 4.01
CA ASP A 87 8.28 -7.58 5.12
C ASP A 87 7.44 -6.32 5.41
N PHE A 88 7.89 -5.14 4.99
CA PHE A 88 7.12 -3.89 5.14
C PHE A 88 6.09 -3.69 4.02
N VAL A 89 6.16 -4.49 2.96
CA VAL A 89 5.23 -4.46 1.85
C VAL A 89 3.97 -5.22 2.24
N THR A 90 2.85 -4.51 2.40
CA THR A 90 1.59 -5.11 2.89
C THR A 90 0.41 -4.65 2.05
N ALA A 91 -0.57 -5.53 1.84
CA ALA A 91 -1.83 -5.19 1.19
C ALA A 91 -2.99 -5.30 2.18
N THR A 92 -3.78 -4.24 2.30
CA THR A 92 -4.97 -4.23 3.15
C THR A 92 -6.19 -3.93 2.30
N ALA A 93 -7.18 -4.82 2.32
CA ALA A 93 -8.47 -4.57 1.69
C ALA A 93 -9.25 -3.52 2.49
N GLN A 94 -9.70 -2.45 1.83
CA GLN A 94 -10.53 -1.43 2.47
C GLN A 94 -11.87 -2.04 2.90
N PRO A 95 -12.26 -1.91 4.18
CA PRO A 95 -13.55 -2.40 4.63
C PRO A 95 -14.69 -1.66 3.94
N TYR A 96 -15.80 -2.37 3.77
CA TYR A 96 -17.05 -1.82 3.29
C TYR A 96 -18.15 -2.00 4.33
N CYS A 97 -19.17 -1.14 4.27
CA CYS A 97 -20.34 -1.31 5.11
C CYS A 97 -21.20 -2.47 4.58
N PRO A 98 -21.53 -3.49 5.41
CA PRO A 98 -22.34 -4.63 4.95
C PRO A 98 -23.80 -4.26 4.66
N LYS A 99 -24.26 -3.06 5.06
CA LYS A 99 -25.64 -2.61 4.89
C LYS A 99 -25.83 -1.67 3.70
N CYS A 100 -24.89 -0.77 3.46
CA CYS A 100 -24.98 0.23 2.40
C CYS A 100 -23.87 0.13 1.35
N GLU A 101 -22.98 -0.87 1.48
CA GLU A 101 -21.92 -1.22 0.52
C GLU A 101 -20.91 -0.12 0.21
N ARG A 102 -20.90 0.96 1.01
CA ARG A 102 -19.92 2.03 0.88
C ARG A 102 -18.59 1.65 1.53
N ASN A 103 -17.50 2.09 0.90
CA ASN A 103 -16.17 2.05 1.50
C ASN A 103 -16.16 2.86 2.80
N VAL A 104 -15.57 2.29 3.85
CA VAL A 104 -15.41 2.94 5.14
C VAL A 104 -13.94 3.07 5.50
N ARG A 105 -13.61 3.91 6.48
CA ARG A 105 -12.22 4.06 6.91
C ARG A 105 -11.80 2.83 7.73
N PHE A 106 -10.52 2.50 7.71
CA PHE A 106 -9.95 1.41 8.49
C PHE A 106 -10.18 1.55 10.00
N SER A 107 -10.29 2.78 10.49
CA SER A 107 -10.55 3.09 11.90
C SER A 107 -12.03 3.18 12.27
N ASP A 108 -12.95 3.09 11.30
CA ASP A 108 -14.38 3.27 11.56
C ASP A 108 -15.00 1.96 12.07
N TYR A 109 -15.43 1.94 13.33
CA TYR A 109 -16.19 0.81 13.90
C TYR A 109 -17.67 0.78 13.43
N PHE A 110 -18.18 1.93 12.99
CA PHE A 110 -19.56 2.10 12.53
C PHE A 110 -19.58 2.93 11.24
N CYS A 111 -20.50 2.58 10.32
CA CYS A 111 -20.73 3.33 9.11
C CYS A 111 -21.30 4.71 9.43
N ARG A 112 -20.63 5.77 8.95
CA ARG A 112 -21.06 7.17 9.15
C ARG A 112 -22.40 7.51 8.47
N ASP A 113 -22.77 6.76 7.43
CA ASP A 113 -23.99 7.01 6.67
C ASP A 113 -25.21 6.26 7.20
N CYS A 114 -25.06 5.01 7.65
CA CYS A 114 -26.20 4.16 8.01
C CYS A 114 -26.16 3.57 9.43
N GLY A 115 -25.08 3.85 10.19
CA GLY A 115 -24.91 3.40 11.58
C GLY A 115 -24.62 1.90 11.76
N ALA A 116 -24.52 1.12 10.68
CA ALA A 116 -24.22 -0.30 10.78
C ALA A 116 -22.79 -0.55 11.28
N LYS A 117 -22.59 -1.61 12.05
CA LYS A 117 -21.27 -2.07 12.51
C LYS A 117 -20.43 -2.55 11.32
N ILE A 118 -19.16 -2.18 11.30
CA ILE A 118 -18.22 -2.57 10.25
C ILE A 118 -17.57 -3.93 10.58
N ILE A 119 -17.37 -4.73 9.54
CA ILE A 119 -16.59 -5.97 9.60
C ILE A 119 -15.25 -5.64 8.93
N HIS A 120 -14.16 -5.73 9.69
CA HIS A 120 -12.81 -5.53 9.16
C HIS A 120 -12.31 -6.87 8.62
N ASP A 121 -12.04 -6.93 7.32
CA ASP A 121 -11.37 -8.08 6.72
C ASP A 121 -9.88 -8.09 7.09
N GLU A 122 -9.27 -9.28 7.05
CA GLU A 122 -7.87 -9.50 7.45
C GLU A 122 -6.87 -8.85 6.48
N GLN A 123 -5.71 -8.45 7.01
CA GLN A 123 -4.56 -8.01 6.22
C GLN A 123 -3.95 -9.18 5.45
N ILE A 124 -3.40 -8.91 4.26
CA ILE A 124 -2.72 -9.91 3.43
C ILE A 124 -1.25 -9.46 3.28
N SER A 125 -0.33 -10.32 3.69
CA SER A 125 1.13 -10.12 3.68
C SER A 125 1.84 -11.02 2.68
#